data_AF-A0A8S8XK83-F1
#
_entry.id   AF-A0A8S8XK83-F1
#
_cell.length_a   1.000
_cell.length_b   1.000
_cell.length_c   1.000
_cell.angle_alpha   90.00
_cell.angle_beta   90.00
_cell.angle_gamma   90.00
#
_symmetry.space_group_name_H-M   'P 1'
#
loop_
_entity.id
_entity.type
_entity.pdbx_description
1 polymer ?
#
loop_
_entity_poly.entity_id
_entity_poly.type
_entity_poly.pdbx_seq_one_letter_code
_entity_poly.pdbx_strand_id
1 'polypeptide(L)'
;MDGEISKDEVNEDEGEEFEEYDTNKDGVLDKSEITVVVCSCDNELILITDQLESRDERYSIETLSNIAWKNEFDFFEMDINNDIWIDEEEIEKYAESCVTTYDPFDRDGDGVPDKDDAFPDDPNEDTDTDGDGIGDNSDIIASVDNDVIWVSSGVLGLILLAALGVMFIRSRRRPEYAWQEYQKDDMSEAMLSQMTSNMPQPVVQQEVPPALDLGPPVENVPDDMKVADLYD
;
A
#
# COMPACT_ATOMS: atom_id res chain seq x y z
N MET A 1 -11.90 -41.55 -30.81
CA MET A 1 -11.99 -40.88 -29.51
C MET A 1 -10.96 -39.79 -29.56
N ASP A 2 -11.46 -38.60 -29.85
CA ASP A 2 -10.83 -37.28 -29.67
C ASP A 2 -10.39 -37.03 -28.23
N GLY A 3 -10.88 -37.79 -27.26
CA GLY A 3 -10.43 -37.74 -25.86
C GLY A 3 -11.28 -36.81 -25.01
N GLU A 4 -12.40 -36.38 -25.56
CA GLU A 4 -13.43 -35.56 -24.93
C GLU A 4 -14.73 -36.38 -24.92
N ILE A 5 -15.64 -36.08 -23.99
CA ILE A 5 -16.97 -36.72 -23.93
C ILE A 5 -18.00 -35.61 -24.06
N SER A 6 -18.70 -35.56 -25.20
CA SER A 6 -19.75 -34.58 -25.42
C SER A 6 -21.07 -35.01 -24.76
N LYS A 7 -21.92 -34.04 -24.40
CA LYS A 7 -23.24 -34.32 -23.81
C LYS A 7 -24.10 -35.27 -24.67
N ASP A 8 -23.96 -35.19 -25.99
CA ASP A 8 -24.70 -36.02 -26.95
C ASP A 8 -24.22 -37.49 -26.99
N GLU A 9 -23.05 -37.79 -26.40
CA GLU A 9 -22.48 -39.15 -26.30
C GLU A 9 -22.89 -39.86 -25.01
N VAL A 10 -23.46 -39.13 -24.05
CA VAL A 10 -23.89 -39.64 -22.74
C VAL A 10 -25.35 -40.07 -22.81
N ASN A 11 -25.73 -41.13 -22.09
CA ASN A 11 -27.11 -41.60 -22.09
C ASN A 11 -28.05 -40.53 -21.50
N GLU A 12 -29.29 -40.43 -21.98
CA GLU A 12 -30.28 -39.44 -21.50
C GLU A 12 -30.52 -39.51 -19.98
N ASP A 13 -30.32 -40.67 -19.35
CA ASP A 13 -30.45 -40.87 -17.89
C ASP A 13 -29.25 -40.36 -17.08
N GLU A 14 -28.10 -40.10 -17.72
CA GLU A 14 -26.85 -39.60 -17.09
C GLU A 14 -26.66 -38.08 -17.34
N GLY A 15 -27.65 -37.42 -17.95
CA GLY A 15 -27.56 -36.00 -18.31
C GLY A 15 -27.49 -35.01 -17.14
N GLU A 16 -27.97 -35.40 -15.96
CA GLU A 16 -27.85 -34.59 -14.73
C GLU A 16 -26.43 -34.68 -14.13
N GLU A 17 -25.80 -35.86 -14.19
CA GLU A 17 -24.44 -36.12 -13.71
C GLU A 17 -23.41 -35.43 -14.62
N PHE A 18 -23.69 -35.34 -15.92
CA PHE A 18 -22.87 -34.57 -16.86
C PHE A 18 -22.75 -33.09 -16.46
N GLU A 19 -23.85 -32.45 -16.03
CA GLU A 19 -23.84 -31.03 -15.65
C GLU A 19 -23.14 -30.76 -14.32
N GLU A 20 -22.94 -31.78 -13.49
CA GLU A 20 -22.17 -31.67 -12.25
C GLU A 20 -20.66 -31.61 -12.54
N TYR A 21 -20.21 -32.32 -13.58
CA TYR A 21 -18.81 -32.40 -13.95
C TYR A 21 -18.37 -31.35 -14.99
N ASP A 22 -19.30 -30.90 -15.85
CA ASP A 22 -19.10 -29.81 -16.82
C ASP A 22 -19.06 -28.45 -16.10
N THR A 23 -17.90 -28.18 -15.49
CA THR A 23 -17.66 -27.02 -14.63
C THR A 23 -17.64 -25.73 -15.46
N ASN A 24 -17.12 -25.81 -16.68
CA ASN A 24 -16.99 -24.66 -17.57
C ASN A 24 -18.27 -24.41 -18.41
N LYS A 25 -19.19 -25.38 -18.46
CA LYS A 25 -20.49 -25.35 -19.15
C LYS A 25 -20.40 -25.21 -20.65
N ASP A 26 -19.36 -25.78 -21.25
CA ASP A 26 -19.19 -25.80 -22.70
C ASP A 26 -19.87 -27.00 -23.39
N GLY A 27 -20.41 -27.93 -22.59
CA GLY A 27 -21.13 -29.12 -23.07
C GLY A 27 -20.22 -30.28 -23.45
N VAL A 28 -18.94 -30.23 -23.06
CA VAL A 28 -17.93 -31.24 -23.33
C VAL A 28 -17.11 -31.50 -22.06
N LEU A 29 -17.10 -32.76 -21.61
CA LEU A 29 -16.19 -33.18 -20.55
C LEU A 29 -14.78 -33.37 -21.09
N ASP A 30 -13.88 -32.50 -20.66
CA ASP A 30 -12.46 -32.57 -20.98
C ASP A 30 -11.63 -33.28 -19.89
N LYS A 31 -10.33 -33.43 -20.16
CA LYS A 31 -9.42 -34.07 -19.21
C LYS A 31 -9.28 -33.27 -17.90
N SER A 32 -9.27 -31.95 -17.96
CA SER A 32 -9.15 -31.06 -16.80
C SER A 32 -10.37 -31.23 -15.89
N GLU A 33 -11.57 -31.30 -16.44
CA GLU A 33 -12.79 -31.51 -15.65
C GLU A 33 -12.83 -32.89 -14.99
N ILE A 34 -12.43 -33.93 -15.71
CA ILE A 34 -12.23 -35.26 -15.10
C ILE A 34 -11.14 -35.21 -14.01
N THR A 35 -10.11 -34.39 -14.22
CA THR A 35 -9.02 -34.22 -13.25
C THR A 35 -9.51 -33.55 -11.97
N VAL A 36 -10.47 -32.62 -12.03
CA VAL A 36 -11.12 -32.03 -10.83
C VAL A 36 -11.69 -33.13 -9.94
N VAL A 37 -12.38 -34.12 -10.54
CA VAL A 37 -13.03 -35.20 -9.79
C VAL A 37 -12.01 -36.17 -9.22
N VAL A 38 -11.06 -36.64 -10.04
CA VAL A 38 -10.06 -37.64 -9.61
C VAL A 38 -9.08 -37.07 -8.60
N CYS A 39 -8.75 -35.78 -8.72
CA CYS A 39 -7.87 -35.07 -7.82
C CYS A 39 -8.63 -34.23 -6.79
N SER A 40 -9.90 -34.54 -6.50
CA SER A 40 -10.53 -34.04 -5.29
C SER A 40 -9.81 -34.63 -4.07
N CYS A 41 -9.82 -33.92 -2.95
CA CYS A 41 -9.04 -34.31 -1.79
C CYS A 41 -9.35 -35.74 -1.29
N ASP A 42 -10.62 -36.11 -1.24
CA ASP A 42 -11.10 -37.44 -0.86
C ASP A 42 -10.68 -38.53 -1.86
N ASN A 43 -10.94 -38.30 -3.16
CA ASN A 43 -10.61 -39.27 -4.19
C ASN A 43 -9.10 -39.45 -4.33
N GLU A 44 -8.32 -38.38 -4.27
CA GLU A 44 -6.87 -38.47 -4.33
C GLU A 44 -6.33 -39.33 -3.19
N LEU A 45 -6.77 -39.05 -1.95
CA LEU A 45 -6.33 -39.77 -0.77
C LEU A 45 -6.67 -41.26 -0.86
N ILE A 46 -7.92 -41.59 -1.21
CA ILE A 46 -8.40 -42.97 -1.30
C ILE A 46 -7.72 -43.72 -2.46
N LEU A 47 -7.66 -43.12 -3.65
CA LEU A 47 -7.09 -43.76 -4.84
C LEU A 47 -5.59 -44.01 -4.69
N ILE A 48 -4.85 -43.09 -4.09
CA ILE A 48 -3.41 -43.27 -3.87
C ILE A 48 -3.19 -44.31 -2.77
N THR A 49 -3.91 -44.23 -1.65
CA THR A 49 -3.74 -45.20 -0.56
C THR A 49 -4.11 -46.62 -0.97
N ASP A 50 -5.16 -46.83 -1.78
CA ASP A 50 -5.51 -48.16 -2.32
C ASP A 50 -4.41 -48.76 -3.24
N GLN A 51 -3.61 -47.89 -3.88
CA GLN A 51 -2.49 -48.31 -4.72
C GLN A 51 -1.20 -48.58 -3.93
N LEU A 52 -1.11 -48.18 -2.66
CA LEU A 52 0.09 -48.36 -1.84
C LEU A 52 0.09 -49.72 -1.14
N GLU A 53 1.27 -50.32 -1.03
CA GLU A 53 1.45 -51.49 -0.17
C GLU A 53 1.41 -51.05 1.30
N SER A 54 0.34 -51.43 2.01
CA SER A 54 0.21 -51.20 3.45
C SER A 54 0.91 -52.31 4.25
N ARG A 55 1.36 -51.95 5.46
CA ARG A 55 1.83 -52.94 6.45
C ARG A 55 0.81 -52.97 7.57
N ASP A 56 0.08 -54.08 7.69
CA ASP A 56 -0.98 -54.24 8.70
C ASP A 56 -2.13 -53.25 8.51
N GLU A 57 -2.48 -52.92 7.25
CA GLU A 57 -3.56 -51.99 6.89
C GLU A 57 -3.33 -50.55 7.40
N ARG A 58 -2.06 -50.18 7.62
CA ARG A 58 -1.67 -48.83 8.05
C ARG A 58 -0.51 -48.28 7.22
N TYR A 59 -0.44 -46.96 7.19
CA TYR A 59 0.61 -46.20 6.53
C TYR A 59 1.36 -45.35 7.54
N SER A 60 2.68 -45.31 7.48
CA SER A 60 3.42 -44.35 8.31
C SER A 60 3.27 -42.95 7.73
N ILE A 61 3.21 -41.93 8.59
CA ILE A 61 3.20 -40.52 8.17
C ILE A 61 4.38 -40.21 7.25
N GLU A 62 5.56 -40.76 7.53
CA GLU A 62 6.75 -40.60 6.68
C GLU A 62 6.51 -41.13 5.26
N THR A 63 5.81 -42.25 5.10
CA THR A 63 5.51 -42.80 3.78
C THR A 63 4.56 -41.88 3.01
N LEU A 64 3.48 -41.44 3.66
CA LEU A 64 2.50 -40.58 3.01
C LEU A 64 3.07 -39.19 2.69
N SER A 65 3.87 -38.62 3.59
CA SER A 65 4.52 -37.31 3.39
C SER A 65 5.56 -37.29 2.26
N ASN A 66 6.07 -38.46 1.85
CA ASN A 66 7.03 -38.58 0.75
C ASN A 66 6.36 -38.72 -0.62
N ILE A 67 5.03 -38.75 -0.68
CA ILE A 67 4.27 -38.80 -1.92
C ILE A 67 4.04 -37.37 -2.42
N ALA A 68 4.12 -37.19 -3.74
CA ALA A 68 3.81 -35.93 -4.38
C ALA A 68 2.29 -35.81 -4.58
N TRP A 69 1.61 -35.34 -3.55
CA TRP A 69 0.17 -35.04 -3.57
C TRP A 69 -0.11 -33.79 -4.41
N LYS A 70 -1.31 -33.75 -5.00
CA LYS A 70 -1.89 -32.59 -5.66
C LYS A 70 -2.55 -31.69 -4.63
N ASN A 71 -3.33 -32.26 -3.72
CA ASN A 71 -3.89 -31.53 -2.60
C ASN A 71 -2.89 -31.44 -1.44
N GLU A 72 -3.13 -30.47 -0.57
CA GLU A 72 -2.39 -30.32 0.67
C GLU A 72 -3.03 -31.19 1.76
N PHE A 73 -2.23 -32.08 2.36
CA PHE A 73 -2.66 -32.97 3.43
C PHE A 73 -1.88 -32.73 4.71
N ASP A 74 -2.59 -32.59 5.83
CA ASP A 74 -1.99 -32.61 7.16
C ASP A 74 -2.15 -34.00 7.79
N PHE A 75 -1.12 -34.84 7.60
CA PHE A 75 -1.09 -36.19 8.16
C PHE A 75 -1.01 -36.23 9.70
N PHE A 76 -0.58 -35.15 10.35
CA PHE A 76 -0.59 -35.09 11.82
C PHE A 76 -1.99 -34.80 12.35
N GLU A 77 -2.81 -34.04 11.63
CA GLU A 77 -4.23 -33.88 11.96
C GLU A 77 -5.03 -35.16 11.71
N MET A 78 -4.65 -35.92 10.68
CA MET A 78 -5.23 -37.22 10.34
C MET A 78 -4.98 -38.29 11.42
N ASP A 79 -3.77 -38.32 12.01
CA ASP A 79 -3.40 -39.22 13.11
C ASP A 79 -4.09 -38.82 14.43
N ILE A 80 -5.36 -39.20 14.56
CA ILE A 80 -6.19 -38.84 15.72
C ILE A 80 -5.66 -39.51 16.98
N ASN A 81 -5.12 -40.72 16.84
CA ASN A 81 -4.68 -41.52 17.98
C ASN A 81 -3.23 -41.22 18.42
N ASN A 82 -2.49 -40.44 17.63
CA ASN A 82 -1.10 -39.99 17.83
C ASN A 82 -0.08 -41.15 17.90
N ASP A 83 -0.25 -42.18 17.08
CA ASP A 83 0.70 -43.32 17.00
C ASP A 83 1.69 -43.25 15.82
N ILE A 84 1.62 -42.19 15.00
CA ILE A 84 2.44 -41.93 13.81
C ILE A 84 2.10 -42.88 12.64
N TRP A 85 1.02 -43.65 12.79
CA TRP A 85 0.44 -44.48 11.74
C TRP A 85 -0.95 -43.96 11.43
N ILE A 86 -1.28 -44.06 10.16
CA ILE A 86 -2.58 -43.71 9.63
C ILE A 86 -3.26 -45.03 9.25
N ASP A 87 -4.37 -45.33 9.90
CA ASP A 87 -5.23 -46.45 9.52
C ASP A 87 -6.38 -46.04 8.58
N GLU A 88 -7.12 -47.03 8.08
CA GLU A 88 -8.24 -46.83 7.17
C GLU A 88 -9.36 -45.98 7.81
N GLU A 89 -9.62 -46.14 9.11
CA GLU A 89 -10.66 -45.38 9.83
C GLU A 89 -10.27 -43.89 9.92
N GLU A 90 -8.98 -43.59 10.11
CA GLU A 90 -8.45 -42.23 10.11
C GLU A 90 -8.50 -41.59 8.71
N ILE A 91 -8.20 -42.35 7.65
CA ILE A 91 -8.30 -41.90 6.26
C ILE A 91 -9.74 -41.55 5.90
N GLU A 92 -10.68 -42.48 6.15
CA GLU A 92 -12.11 -42.28 5.84
C GLU A 92 -12.64 -41.05 6.56
N LYS A 93 -12.30 -40.90 7.85
CA LYS A 93 -12.73 -39.75 8.65
C LYS A 93 -12.12 -38.43 8.17
N TYR A 94 -10.87 -38.43 7.76
CA TYR A 94 -10.25 -37.22 7.21
C TYR A 94 -10.90 -36.85 5.87
N ALA A 95 -11.10 -37.82 4.98
CA ALA A 95 -11.72 -37.64 3.66
C ALA A 95 -13.13 -37.00 3.74
N GLU A 96 -13.92 -37.32 4.76
CA GLU A 96 -15.23 -36.68 4.98
C GLU A 96 -15.15 -35.16 5.27
N SER A 97 -14.02 -34.70 5.79
CA SER A 97 -13.83 -33.31 6.25
C SER A 97 -12.79 -32.52 5.46
N CYS A 98 -12.12 -33.17 4.53
CA CYS A 98 -11.01 -32.56 3.83
C CYS A 98 -11.49 -31.61 2.73
N VAL A 99 -10.64 -30.64 2.43
CA VAL A 99 -10.93 -29.59 1.45
C VAL A 99 -10.03 -29.78 0.26
N THR A 100 -10.60 -29.84 -0.93
CA THR A 100 -9.83 -29.84 -2.17
C THR A 100 -9.12 -28.51 -2.32
N THR A 101 -7.78 -28.54 -2.37
CA THR A 101 -6.92 -27.37 -2.58
C THR A 101 -6.36 -27.32 -4.00
N TYR A 102 -6.48 -28.42 -4.76
CA TYR A 102 -6.03 -28.48 -6.13
C TYR A 102 -7.19 -28.19 -7.09
N ASP A 103 -7.02 -27.19 -7.95
CA ASP A 103 -7.93 -26.88 -9.05
C ASP A 103 -7.14 -26.76 -10.36
N PRO A 104 -7.41 -27.57 -11.40
CA PRO A 104 -6.75 -27.43 -12.71
C PRO A 104 -7.09 -26.12 -13.44
N PHE A 105 -8.06 -25.35 -12.98
CA PHE A 105 -8.43 -24.04 -13.48
C PHE A 105 -7.89 -22.88 -12.62
N ASP A 106 -7.02 -23.16 -11.66
CA ASP A 106 -6.25 -22.22 -10.85
C ASP A 106 -4.77 -22.65 -10.92
N ARG A 107 -4.03 -22.06 -11.86
CA ARG A 107 -2.71 -22.56 -12.27
C ARG A 107 -1.63 -22.37 -11.23
N ASP A 108 -1.72 -21.31 -10.43
CA ASP A 108 -0.72 -20.99 -9.42
C ASP A 108 -1.18 -21.32 -7.99
N GLY A 109 -2.47 -21.61 -7.80
CA GLY A 109 -3.04 -22.16 -6.58
C GLY A 109 -3.26 -21.10 -5.51
N ASP A 110 -3.51 -19.84 -5.89
CA ASP A 110 -3.79 -18.77 -4.95
C ASP A 110 -5.27 -18.70 -4.51
N GLY A 111 -6.13 -19.54 -5.12
CA GLY A 111 -7.55 -19.65 -4.86
C GLY A 111 -8.43 -18.81 -5.79
N VAL A 112 -7.85 -18.12 -6.78
CA VAL A 112 -8.57 -17.36 -7.80
C VAL A 112 -8.51 -18.13 -9.13
N PRO A 113 -9.66 -18.50 -9.72
CA PRO A 113 -9.64 -19.19 -11.01
C PRO A 113 -8.97 -18.35 -12.10
N ASP A 114 -8.18 -18.98 -12.97
CA ASP A 114 -7.44 -18.41 -14.10
C ASP A 114 -8.24 -17.43 -14.97
N LYS A 115 -9.57 -17.64 -15.06
CA LYS A 115 -10.48 -16.83 -15.87
C LYS A 115 -10.82 -15.47 -15.22
N ASP A 116 -10.71 -15.41 -13.91
CA ASP A 116 -11.03 -14.26 -13.05
C ASP A 116 -9.75 -13.60 -12.51
N ASP A 117 -8.59 -14.25 -12.69
CA ASP A 117 -7.27 -13.81 -12.28
C ASP A 117 -6.55 -12.99 -13.37
N ALA A 118 -6.04 -11.81 -12.99
CA ALA A 118 -5.24 -10.95 -13.87
C ALA A 118 -3.80 -11.47 -14.08
N PHE A 119 -3.25 -12.23 -13.13
CA PHE A 119 -1.92 -12.86 -13.19
C PHE A 119 -1.95 -14.37 -12.88
N PRO A 120 -2.53 -15.21 -13.77
CA PRO A 120 -2.70 -16.67 -13.59
C PRO A 120 -1.44 -17.54 -13.44
N ASP A 121 -0.27 -16.95 -13.26
CA ASP A 121 1.01 -17.63 -13.10
C ASP A 121 1.82 -17.04 -11.91
N ASP A 122 1.24 -16.13 -11.13
CA ASP A 122 1.85 -15.52 -9.94
C ASP A 122 0.93 -15.67 -8.71
N PRO A 123 1.23 -16.63 -7.79
CA PRO A 123 0.34 -16.94 -6.67
C PRO A 123 0.30 -15.85 -5.58
N ASN A 124 0.89 -14.69 -5.83
CA ASN A 124 0.89 -13.54 -4.94
C ASN A 124 0.16 -12.34 -5.57
N GLU A 125 -0.45 -12.46 -6.74
CA GLU A 125 -1.12 -11.37 -7.44
C GLU A 125 -2.34 -11.92 -8.19
N ASP A 126 -3.54 -11.47 -7.84
CA ASP A 126 -4.79 -11.87 -8.54
C ASP A 126 -5.49 -10.71 -9.25
N THR A 127 -5.13 -9.47 -8.87
CA THR A 127 -5.89 -8.26 -9.17
C THR A 127 -5.03 -7.20 -9.84
N ASP A 128 -5.55 -6.61 -10.92
CA ASP A 128 -5.03 -5.40 -11.57
C ASP A 128 -6.18 -4.38 -11.66
N THR A 129 -6.29 -3.52 -10.66
CA THR A 129 -7.46 -2.64 -10.49
C THR A 129 -7.53 -1.54 -11.55
N ASP A 130 -6.39 -1.06 -12.07
CA ASP A 130 -6.33 0.00 -13.08
C ASP A 130 -6.00 -0.48 -14.50
N GLY A 131 -5.57 -1.73 -14.64
CA GLY A 131 -5.36 -2.38 -15.94
C GLY A 131 -4.02 -2.01 -16.57
N ASP A 132 -3.04 -1.56 -15.78
CA ASP A 132 -1.73 -1.16 -16.28
C ASP A 132 -0.74 -2.33 -16.45
N GLY A 133 -1.13 -3.52 -15.98
CA GLY A 133 -0.37 -4.77 -16.05
C GLY A 133 0.58 -5.00 -14.88
N ILE A 134 0.50 -4.21 -13.80
CA ILE A 134 1.19 -4.42 -12.53
C ILE A 134 0.15 -4.80 -11.48
N GLY A 135 0.37 -5.90 -10.76
CA GLY A 135 -0.59 -6.38 -9.77
C GLY A 135 -0.72 -5.45 -8.57
N ASP A 136 -1.90 -5.43 -7.97
CA ASP A 136 -2.27 -4.56 -6.86
C ASP A 136 -1.34 -4.72 -5.64
N ASN A 137 -0.74 -5.89 -5.40
CA ASN A 137 0.21 -6.08 -4.29
C ASN A 137 1.59 -5.47 -4.58
N SER A 138 1.93 -5.32 -5.85
CA SER A 138 3.17 -4.70 -6.34
C SER A 138 3.00 -3.22 -6.70
N ASP A 139 1.77 -2.75 -6.88
CA ASP A 139 1.46 -1.37 -7.22
C ASP A 139 1.59 -0.41 -6.00
N ILE A 140 2.14 0.78 -6.25
CA ILE A 140 2.23 1.85 -5.25
C ILE A 140 0.85 2.50 -5.02
N ILE A 141 0.06 2.63 -6.08
CA ILE A 141 -1.30 3.16 -6.10
C ILE A 141 -2.13 2.36 -7.12
N ALA A 142 -2.66 1.20 -6.71
CA ALA A 142 -3.50 0.29 -7.51
C ALA A 142 -4.69 0.89 -8.29
N SER A 143 -5.02 2.17 -8.11
CA SER A 143 -6.16 2.81 -8.79
C SER A 143 -5.74 3.82 -9.87
N VAL A 144 -4.45 3.91 -10.15
CA VAL A 144 -3.87 4.92 -11.04
C VAL A 144 -2.67 4.33 -11.77
N ASP A 145 -2.80 4.18 -13.10
CA ASP A 145 -1.74 3.62 -13.93
C ASP A 145 -0.37 4.24 -13.62
N ASN A 146 0.63 3.39 -13.46
CA ASN A 146 1.99 3.79 -13.13
C ASN A 146 2.58 4.76 -14.16
N ASP A 147 2.19 4.65 -15.44
CA ASP A 147 2.56 5.59 -16.50
C ASP A 147 2.12 7.03 -16.17
N VAL A 148 0.93 7.21 -15.59
CA VAL A 148 0.43 8.52 -15.15
C VAL A 148 1.26 9.06 -13.97
N ILE A 149 1.65 8.19 -13.05
CA ILE A 149 2.46 8.55 -11.87
C ILE A 149 3.86 9.00 -12.31
N TRP A 150 4.52 8.25 -13.21
CA TRP A 150 5.87 8.59 -13.67
C TRP A 150 5.91 9.86 -14.50
N VAL A 151 4.94 10.04 -15.40
CA VAL A 151 4.85 11.26 -16.22
C VAL A 151 4.56 12.48 -15.34
N SER A 152 3.61 12.40 -14.42
CA SER A 152 3.26 13.52 -13.53
C SER A 152 4.42 13.89 -12.59
N SER A 153 5.09 12.90 -12.01
CA SER A 153 6.29 13.09 -11.19
C SER A 153 7.44 13.71 -11.98
N GLY A 154 7.65 13.26 -13.22
CA GLY A 154 8.64 13.82 -14.13
C GLY A 154 8.35 15.29 -14.46
N VAL A 155 7.12 15.63 -14.81
CA VAL A 155 6.71 17.02 -15.12
C VAL A 155 6.86 17.92 -13.90
N LEU A 156 6.40 17.49 -12.72
CA LEU A 156 6.54 18.25 -11.48
C LEU A 156 8.02 18.43 -11.10
N GLY A 157 8.83 17.37 -11.25
CA GLY A 157 10.28 17.42 -11.05
C GLY A 157 10.96 18.43 -11.99
N LEU A 158 10.60 18.43 -13.28
CA LEU A 158 11.13 19.39 -14.25
C LEU A 158 10.70 20.83 -13.93
N ILE A 159 9.45 21.05 -13.50
CA ILE A 159 8.97 22.37 -13.08
C ILE A 159 9.73 22.86 -11.85
N LEU A 160 9.93 22.00 -10.86
CA LEU A 160 10.69 22.32 -9.64
C LEU A 160 12.16 22.61 -9.97
N LEU A 161 12.81 21.80 -10.81
CA LEU A 161 14.18 22.03 -11.25
C LEU A 161 14.32 23.33 -12.05
N ALA A 162 13.36 23.64 -12.93
CA ALA A 162 13.34 24.90 -13.66
C ALA A 162 13.15 26.10 -12.72
N ALA A 163 12.24 26.01 -11.74
CA ALA A 163 12.02 27.05 -10.75
C ALA A 163 13.26 27.28 -9.86
N LEU A 164 13.88 26.21 -9.36
CA LEU A 164 15.13 26.26 -8.60
C LEU A 164 16.28 26.81 -9.45
N GLY A 165 16.37 26.41 -10.71
CA GLY A 165 17.34 26.94 -11.67
C GLY A 165 17.17 28.44 -11.89
N VAL A 166 15.94 28.92 -12.09
CA VAL A 166 15.63 30.35 -12.20
C VAL A 166 15.94 31.09 -10.90
N MET A 167 15.61 30.51 -9.74
CA MET A 167 15.92 31.10 -8.43
C MET A 167 17.44 31.18 -8.20
N PHE A 168 18.19 30.17 -8.62
CA PHE A 168 19.65 30.15 -8.53
C PHE A 168 20.31 31.15 -9.49
N ILE A 169 19.80 31.27 -10.72
CA ILE A 169 20.23 32.30 -11.68
C ILE A 169 19.88 33.69 -11.15
N ARG A 170 18.68 33.90 -10.59
CA ARG A 170 18.29 35.15 -9.94
C ARG A 170 19.13 35.45 -8.69
N SER A 171 19.50 34.45 -7.91
CA SER A 171 20.37 34.59 -6.74
C SER A 171 21.79 35.01 -7.13
N ARG A 172 22.29 34.53 -8.29
CA ARG A 172 23.59 34.94 -8.84
C ARG A 172 23.57 36.27 -9.59
N ARG A 173 22.43 36.70 -10.13
CA ARG A 173 22.26 38.04 -10.68
C ARG A 173 22.16 39.02 -9.51
N ARG A 174 23.21 39.79 -9.26
CA ARG A 174 23.10 40.99 -8.40
C ARG A 174 21.93 41.83 -8.94
N PRO A 175 20.99 42.28 -8.11
CA PRO A 175 19.96 43.20 -8.60
C PRO A 175 20.71 44.42 -9.15
N GLU A 176 20.66 44.60 -10.46
CA GLU A 176 21.01 45.86 -11.07
C GLU A 176 19.86 46.79 -10.68
N TYR A 177 19.98 47.40 -9.50
CA TYR A 177 19.30 48.64 -9.20
C TYR A 177 19.82 49.64 -10.24
N ALA A 178 19.18 49.66 -11.40
CA ALA A 178 19.24 50.80 -12.29
C ALA A 178 18.60 51.94 -11.50
N TRP A 179 19.43 52.80 -10.93
CA TRP A 179 19.02 54.12 -10.45
C TRP A 179 18.59 54.94 -11.68
N GLN A 180 17.41 54.66 -12.22
CA GLN A 180 16.62 55.76 -12.73
C GLN A 180 16.10 56.46 -11.49
N GLU A 181 16.85 57.49 -11.14
CA GLU A 181 16.55 58.53 -10.17
C GLU A 181 15.18 59.12 -10.49
N TYR A 182 14.14 58.39 -10.10
CA TYR A 182 12.76 58.79 -10.26
C TYR A 182 12.37 59.56 -9.00
N GLN A 183 12.85 60.80 -8.95
CA GLN A 183 12.17 61.98 -8.43
C GLN A 183 11.33 61.77 -7.16
N LYS A 184 11.98 61.32 -6.07
CA LYS A 184 11.33 61.18 -4.77
C LYS A 184 11.52 62.39 -3.85
N ASP A 185 12.41 63.32 -4.21
CA ASP A 185 12.77 64.44 -3.36
C ASP A 185 11.82 65.65 -3.56
N ASP A 186 11.39 65.93 -4.79
CA ASP A 186 10.58 67.13 -5.10
C ASP A 186 9.18 67.13 -4.45
N MET A 187 8.56 65.96 -4.25
CA MET A 187 7.19 65.89 -3.70
C MET A 187 7.15 66.08 -2.18
N SER A 188 8.21 65.68 -1.48
CA SER A 188 8.33 65.88 -0.04
C SER A 188 8.68 67.33 0.29
N GLU A 189 9.52 67.95 -0.53
CA GLU A 189 9.92 69.35 -0.39
C GLU A 189 8.74 70.30 -0.68
N ALA A 190 7.91 69.99 -1.69
CA ALA A 190 6.69 70.76 -1.99
C ALA A 190 5.59 70.59 -0.91
N MET A 191 5.44 69.40 -0.30
CA MET A 191 4.52 69.22 0.84
C MET A 191 5.03 69.93 2.10
N LEU A 192 6.33 69.95 2.34
CA LEU A 192 6.94 70.61 3.50
C LEU A 192 6.91 72.14 3.36
N SER A 193 7.09 72.67 2.15
CA SER A 193 7.01 74.12 1.89
C SER A 193 5.58 74.66 2.05
N GLN A 194 4.56 73.84 1.77
CA GLN A 194 3.15 74.21 1.94
C GLN A 194 2.69 74.10 3.41
N MET A 195 3.35 73.27 4.22
CA MET A 195 3.03 73.11 5.65
C MET A 195 3.72 74.17 6.53
N THR A 196 4.85 74.73 6.07
CA THR A 196 5.65 75.73 6.80
C THR A 196 5.19 77.18 6.58
N SER A 197 4.29 77.45 5.64
CA SER A 197 3.83 78.81 5.35
C SER A 197 2.70 79.32 6.25
N ASN A 198 2.19 78.52 7.20
CA ASN A 198 0.94 78.84 7.89
C ASN A 198 0.92 78.69 9.43
N MET A 199 2.07 78.72 10.12
CA MET A 199 2.07 78.86 11.60
C MET A 199 2.54 80.25 12.05
N PRO A 200 1.70 81.03 12.78
CA PRO A 200 2.09 82.30 13.35
C PRO A 200 2.99 82.12 14.59
N GLN A 201 3.97 83.01 14.75
CA GLN A 201 4.80 83.21 15.96
C GLN A 201 4.17 84.27 16.88
N PRO A 202 4.63 84.49 18.12
CA PRO A 202 4.63 83.63 19.32
C PRO A 202 3.88 84.31 20.50
N VAL A 203 3.58 83.59 21.61
CA VAL A 203 3.32 84.23 22.91
C VAL A 203 4.08 83.51 24.03
N VAL A 204 4.85 84.31 24.76
CA VAL A 204 5.71 83.99 25.90
C VAL A 204 4.86 83.65 27.13
N GLN A 205 5.20 82.58 27.86
CA GLN A 205 5.38 82.61 29.32
C GLN A 205 6.06 81.32 29.83
N GLN A 206 7.06 81.55 30.66
CA GLN A 206 8.01 80.62 31.25
C GLN A 206 7.56 80.32 32.69
N GLU A 207 7.27 79.06 33.01
CA GLU A 207 7.38 78.54 34.38
C GLU A 207 7.98 77.12 34.31
N VAL A 208 9.21 76.98 34.79
CA VAL A 208 9.94 75.70 34.89
C VAL A 208 9.80 75.21 36.33
N PRO A 209 9.29 74.00 36.61
CA PRO A 209 9.35 73.45 37.95
C PRO A 209 10.79 73.06 38.31
N PRO A 210 11.21 73.17 39.58
CA PRO A 210 12.61 72.96 39.97
C PRO A 210 13.05 71.51 39.72
N ALA A 211 14.31 71.36 39.29
CA ALA A 211 14.96 70.07 39.14
C ALA A 211 15.02 69.34 40.49
N LEU A 212 14.69 68.05 40.48
CA LEU A 212 14.77 67.19 41.65
C LEU A 212 16.25 66.98 42.01
N ASP A 213 16.69 67.57 43.13
CA ASP A 213 18.04 67.47 43.66
C ASP A 213 18.25 66.10 44.30
N LEU A 214 18.76 65.15 43.51
CA LEU A 214 19.24 63.88 44.02
C LEU A 214 20.62 64.14 44.61
N GLY A 215 20.65 64.35 45.93
CA GLY A 215 21.87 64.71 46.69
C GLY A 215 23.07 63.77 46.46
N PRO A 216 24.24 64.11 47.02
CA PRO A 216 25.51 63.49 46.64
C PRO A 216 25.52 61.97 46.83
N PRO A 217 26.25 61.23 45.96
CA PRO A 217 26.25 59.78 45.95
C PRO A 217 26.72 59.20 47.29
N VAL A 218 25.98 58.23 47.82
CA VAL A 218 26.31 57.55 49.07
C VAL A 218 27.49 56.62 48.82
N GLU A 219 28.60 56.87 49.50
CA GLU A 219 29.92 56.26 49.21
C GLU A 219 30.07 54.82 49.75
N ASN A 220 29.08 54.25 50.44
CA ASN A 220 29.12 52.86 50.90
C ASN A 220 27.72 52.22 50.83
N VAL A 221 27.54 51.26 49.93
CA VAL A 221 26.33 50.43 49.82
C VAL A 221 26.56 49.13 50.60
N PRO A 222 25.73 48.78 51.59
CA PRO A 222 25.81 47.47 52.25
C PRO A 222 25.48 46.33 51.27
N ASP A 223 26.23 45.23 51.33
CA ASP A 223 26.21 44.12 50.35
C ASP A 223 24.88 43.34 50.25
N ASP A 224 23.82 43.72 50.97
CA ASP A 224 22.53 43.03 51.01
C ASP A 224 21.33 43.82 50.44
N MET A 225 21.54 44.98 49.81
CA MET A 225 20.47 45.74 49.17
C MET A 225 20.10 45.20 47.77
N LYS A 226 18.81 44.92 47.51
CA LYS A 226 18.32 44.43 46.21
C LYS A 226 17.54 45.51 45.44
N VAL A 227 17.71 45.49 44.11
CA VAL A 227 17.21 46.51 43.16
C VAL A 227 15.67 46.66 43.14
N ALA A 228 14.94 45.71 43.72
CA ALA A 228 13.48 45.77 43.83
C ALA A 228 12.97 46.80 44.86
N ASP A 229 13.82 47.28 45.76
CA ASP A 229 13.44 48.25 46.81
C ASP A 229 13.62 49.71 46.37
N LEU A 230 13.97 49.96 45.10
CA LEU A 230 14.28 51.29 44.57
C LEU A 230 13.20 51.90 43.65
N TYR A 231 12.07 51.22 43.48
CA TYR A 231 10.91 51.77 42.75
C TYR A 231 9.59 51.29 43.38
N ASP A 232 9.14 52.01 44.40
CA ASP A 232 7.72 52.16 44.77
C ASP A 232 7.26 53.59 44.44
#